data_AF-A0A9K3Q613-F1
#
_entry.id   AF-A0A9K3Q613-F1
#
_cell.length_a   1.000
_cell.length_b   1.000
_cell.length_c   1.000
_cell.angle_alpha   90.00
_cell.angle_beta   90.00
_cell.angle_gamma   90.00
#
_symmetry.space_group_name_H-M   'P 1'
#
loop_
_entity.id
_entity.type
_entity.pdbx_description
1 polymer ?
#
loop_
_entity_poly.entity_id
_entity_poly.type
_entity_poly.pdbx_seq_one_letter_code
_entity_poly.pdbx_strand_id
1 'polypeptide(L)'
;MLVSGFSLATGAKNSITVNPTERHSTTSLSASGDNDDSTDSTVVTPPTTNTAMSSKPDLYIPLSLDEMVKQTSAAMEDAMAQGKNRQIVRILLPRSSDNDQLLQYYESNVVSSDRTANNLDVKLFPTDETWQGGIMQLYRAASLACQEILRRYSRNASGGVVPRLQEDRSLDESGVDGIGLWITQGASPKDDVSCFVQPSQETVSAIESISNQAGSRLVALLNPQWRIVDDALDKASRSEGAFGKFASFLGGKGGSLRRLEELGFETVFVLEGYVCRGGNVRIVHRFDSEWAVFAENDAGTDYIRVGGMPERPSYQDVDKMLEEKGITLKYARDIGLAPKL
;
A
#
# COMPACT_ATOMS: atom_id res chain seq x y z
N MET A 1 -46.98 -44.79 -3.45
CA MET A 1 -47.64 -43.77 -4.29
C MET A 1 -46.54 -42.84 -4.77
N LEU A 2 -46.35 -42.80 -6.10
CA LEU A 2 -45.51 -41.91 -6.91
C LEU A 2 -43.99 -41.85 -6.68
N VAL A 3 -43.32 -42.44 -7.67
CA VAL A 3 -41.90 -42.39 -8.07
C VAL A 3 -41.76 -41.32 -9.16
N SER A 4 -40.71 -40.49 -9.10
CA SER A 4 -40.04 -39.83 -10.25
C SER A 4 -38.78 -39.13 -9.73
N GLY A 5 -37.54 -39.28 -10.22
CA GLY A 5 -37.04 -39.84 -11.47
C GLY A 5 -36.73 -38.75 -12.49
N PHE A 6 -35.52 -38.16 -12.46
CA PHE A 6 -34.89 -37.38 -13.55
C PHE A 6 -33.38 -37.29 -13.22
N SER A 7 -32.47 -38.08 -13.81
CA SER A 7 -31.93 -38.16 -15.20
C SER A 7 -30.92 -37.07 -15.56
N LEU A 8 -29.67 -37.52 -15.75
CA LEU A 8 -28.48 -36.80 -16.22
C LEU A 8 -28.64 -36.29 -17.66
N ALA A 9 -28.04 -35.14 -17.96
CA ALA A 9 -27.59 -34.79 -19.30
C ALA A 9 -26.13 -34.31 -19.27
N THR A 10 -25.26 -35.18 -19.77
CA THR A 10 -23.86 -34.91 -20.13
C THR A 10 -23.77 -34.26 -21.50
N GLY A 11 -22.84 -33.33 -21.68
CA GLY A 11 -22.15 -33.16 -22.97
C GLY A 11 -21.99 -31.73 -23.48
N ALA A 12 -20.74 -31.26 -23.51
CA ALA A 12 -20.11 -30.71 -24.73
C ALA A 12 -18.61 -30.52 -24.47
N LYS A 13 -17.81 -31.40 -25.08
CA LYS A 13 -16.35 -31.26 -25.20
C LYS A 13 -16.08 -30.36 -26.40
N ASN A 14 -15.47 -29.19 -26.20
CA ASN A 14 -14.88 -28.42 -27.30
C ASN A 14 -13.39 -28.75 -27.40
N SER A 15 -13.07 -29.49 -28.47
CA SER A 15 -11.74 -29.79 -28.97
C SER A 15 -11.19 -28.55 -29.70
N ILE A 16 -10.09 -27.98 -29.21
CA ILE A 16 -9.32 -26.96 -29.93
C ILE A 16 -8.27 -27.68 -30.77
N THR A 17 -8.45 -27.59 -32.09
CA THR A 17 -7.52 -28.09 -33.11
C THR A 17 -6.33 -27.15 -33.22
N VAL A 18 -5.12 -27.67 -32.95
CA VAL A 18 -3.84 -27.00 -33.19
C VAL A 18 -3.43 -27.24 -34.63
N ASN A 19 -3.25 -26.17 -35.41
CA ASN A 19 -2.55 -26.23 -36.70
C ASN A 19 -1.09 -25.78 -36.49
N PRO A 20 -0.09 -26.63 -36.77
CA PRO A 20 1.30 -26.20 -36.85
C PRO A 20 1.55 -25.62 -38.25
N THR A 21 1.91 -24.34 -38.33
CA THR A 21 2.51 -23.79 -39.55
C THR A 21 4.01 -23.63 -39.31
N GLU A 22 4.75 -24.53 -39.92
CA GLU A 22 6.19 -24.42 -40.17
C GLU A 22 6.48 -23.13 -40.93
N ARG A 23 7.44 -22.33 -40.44
CA ARG A 23 8.27 -21.49 -41.31
C ARG A 23 9.72 -21.57 -40.86
N HIS A 24 10.48 -22.35 -41.63
CA HIS A 24 11.91 -22.18 -41.80
C HIS A 24 12.21 -20.75 -42.26
N SER A 25 13.17 -20.10 -41.62
CA SER A 25 13.99 -19.07 -42.26
C SER A 25 15.39 -19.18 -41.69
N THR A 26 16.24 -19.85 -42.47
CA THR A 26 17.69 -19.79 -42.43
C THR A 26 18.14 -18.37 -42.73
N THR A 27 18.97 -17.77 -41.88
CA THR A 27 19.86 -16.69 -42.31
C THR A 27 21.24 -16.94 -41.73
N SER A 28 22.15 -17.12 -42.67
CA SER A 28 23.55 -17.42 -42.56
C SER A 28 24.39 -16.18 -42.21
N LEU A 29 25.45 -16.41 -41.44
CA LEU A 29 26.81 -15.92 -41.60
C LEU A 29 27.03 -14.47 -42.08
N SER A 30 27.66 -13.67 -41.23
CA SER A 30 28.87 -12.94 -41.63
C SER A 30 29.73 -12.64 -40.41
N ALA A 31 30.87 -13.33 -40.35
CA ALA A 31 32.00 -13.04 -39.50
C ALA A 31 32.89 -11.97 -40.15
N SER A 32 33.33 -11.02 -39.34
CA SER A 32 34.39 -10.03 -39.56
C SER A 32 34.60 -9.43 -38.17
N GLY A 33 35.69 -9.65 -37.45
CA GLY A 33 37.07 -9.55 -37.91
C GLY A 33 37.47 -8.09 -37.79
N ASP A 34 38.00 -7.68 -36.63
CA ASP A 34 39.31 -7.03 -36.56
C ASP A 34 39.70 -6.73 -35.11
N ASN A 35 40.91 -7.18 -34.79
CA ASN A 35 41.67 -6.86 -33.60
C ASN A 35 42.13 -5.41 -33.70
N ASP A 36 42.05 -4.65 -32.60
CA ASP A 36 43.03 -3.61 -32.39
C ASP A 36 43.46 -3.56 -30.92
N ASP A 37 44.75 -3.83 -30.75
CA ASP A 37 45.51 -3.95 -29.53
C ASP A 37 46.16 -2.59 -29.28
N SER A 38 45.65 -1.84 -28.30
CA SER A 38 46.33 -0.64 -27.80
C SER A 38 46.30 -0.64 -26.28
N THR A 39 47.41 -1.08 -25.71
CA THR A 39 47.74 -1.04 -24.29
C THR A 39 48.26 0.34 -23.93
N ASP A 40 47.37 1.26 -23.55
CA ASP A 40 47.75 2.54 -22.94
C ASP A 40 47.66 2.45 -21.41
N SER A 41 48.83 2.46 -20.77
CA SER A 41 48.99 2.36 -19.32
C SER A 41 48.73 3.72 -18.67
N THR A 42 47.46 4.01 -18.40
CA THR A 42 47.06 5.16 -17.59
C THR A 42 47.14 4.82 -16.10
N VAL A 43 47.88 5.65 -15.36
CA VAL A 43 48.02 5.57 -13.90
C VAL A 43 46.67 5.81 -13.24
N VAL A 44 46.04 4.74 -12.76
CA VAL A 44 44.78 4.77 -12.02
C VAL A 44 45.03 5.38 -10.64
N THR A 45 44.63 6.64 -10.48
CA THR A 45 44.48 7.24 -9.16
C THR A 45 43.21 6.67 -8.54
N PRO A 46 43.23 6.12 -7.31
CA PRO A 46 42.04 5.50 -6.73
C PRO A 46 40.93 6.55 -6.62
N PRO A 47 39.70 6.27 -7.10
CA PRO A 47 38.59 7.17 -6.92
C PRO A 47 38.37 7.32 -5.42
N THR A 48 38.52 8.54 -4.93
CA THR A 48 38.09 8.90 -3.58
C THR A 48 36.59 8.78 -3.61
N THR A 49 36.07 7.65 -3.12
CA THR A 49 34.64 7.38 -2.99
C THR A 49 34.09 8.38 -1.98
N ASN A 50 33.70 9.55 -2.47
CA ASN A 50 32.84 10.44 -1.74
C ASN A 50 31.52 9.70 -1.56
N THR A 51 31.39 9.03 -0.42
CA THR A 51 30.13 8.50 0.09
C THR A 51 29.23 9.70 0.32
N ALA A 52 28.55 10.15 -0.74
CA ALA A 52 27.56 11.20 -0.66
C ALA A 52 26.53 10.74 0.38
N MET A 53 26.47 11.45 1.51
CA MET A 53 25.43 11.25 2.49
C MET A 53 24.11 11.50 1.78
N SER A 54 23.42 10.43 1.40
CA SER A 54 22.10 10.49 0.81
C SER A 54 21.21 11.27 1.76
N SER A 55 20.86 12.51 1.40
CA SER A 55 19.92 13.31 2.17
C SER A 55 18.60 12.56 2.20
N LYS A 56 18.07 12.32 3.40
CA LYS A 56 16.77 11.66 3.56
C LYS A 56 15.71 12.39 2.71
N PRO A 57 14.84 11.66 1.99
CA PRO A 57 13.81 12.28 1.17
C PRO A 57 12.87 13.10 2.06
N ASP A 58 12.57 14.33 1.64
CA ASP A 58 11.56 15.14 2.33
C ASP A 58 10.17 14.55 2.05
N LEU A 59 9.39 14.34 3.10
CA LEU A 59 8.06 13.77 2.99
C LEU A 59 7.09 14.85 2.50
N TYR A 60 6.14 14.45 1.66
CA TYR A 60 5.06 15.32 1.20
C TYR A 60 3.77 14.52 1.05
N ILE A 61 2.62 15.20 1.11
CA ILE A 61 1.33 14.56 0.93
C ILE A 61 1.09 14.30 -0.56
N PRO A 62 0.86 13.05 -0.99
CA PRO A 62 0.43 12.81 -2.36
C PRO A 62 -0.98 13.38 -2.56
N LEU A 63 -1.13 14.17 -3.62
CA LEU A 63 -2.41 14.78 -4.01
C LEU A 63 -3.16 13.91 -5.03
N SER A 64 -2.49 12.92 -5.63
CA SER A 64 -3.06 11.98 -6.59
C SER A 64 -2.73 10.52 -6.26
N LEU A 65 -3.50 9.61 -6.86
CA LEU A 65 -3.24 8.17 -6.78
C LEU A 65 -1.85 7.81 -7.32
N ASP A 66 -1.40 8.42 -8.43
CA ASP A 66 -0.09 8.14 -9.01
C ASP A 66 1.06 8.57 -8.08
N GLU A 67 0.95 9.75 -7.47
CA GLU A 67 1.93 10.23 -6.49
C GLU A 67 2.00 9.30 -5.27
N MET A 68 0.85 8.87 -4.76
CA MET A 68 0.78 7.93 -3.63
C MET A 68 1.42 6.59 -4.01
N VAL A 69 1.03 6.02 -5.16
CA VAL A 69 1.60 4.78 -5.71
C VAL A 69 3.12 4.91 -5.85
N LYS A 70 3.62 6.04 -6.34
CA LYS A 70 5.05 6.34 -6.48
C LYS A 70 5.76 6.38 -5.12
N GLN A 71 5.23 7.12 -4.15
CA GLN A 71 5.84 7.19 -2.82
C GLN A 71 5.84 5.83 -2.11
N THR A 72 4.71 5.12 -2.14
CA THR A 72 4.56 3.83 -1.49
C THR A 72 5.46 2.76 -2.11
N SER A 73 5.47 2.61 -3.43
CA SER A 73 6.34 1.64 -4.11
C SER A 73 7.84 1.93 -3.87
N ALA A 74 8.25 3.20 -3.92
CA ALA A 74 9.63 3.58 -3.60
C ALA A 74 10.00 3.25 -2.16
N ALA A 75 9.12 3.51 -1.19
CA ALA A 75 9.32 3.12 0.20
C ALA A 75 9.48 1.60 0.36
N MET A 76 8.65 0.81 -0.34
CA MET A 76 8.71 -0.65 -0.34
C MET A 76 10.03 -1.18 -0.94
N GLU A 77 10.48 -0.59 -2.05
CA GLU A 77 11.76 -0.91 -2.71
C GLU A 77 12.96 -0.61 -1.80
N ASP A 78 13.00 0.59 -1.22
CA ASP A 78 14.08 1.01 -0.34
C ASP A 78 14.13 0.16 0.94
N ALA A 79 12.97 -0.22 1.48
CA ALA A 79 12.88 -1.12 2.64
C ALA A 79 13.35 -2.54 2.28
N MET A 80 12.98 -3.06 1.10
CA MET A 80 13.46 -4.34 0.60
C MET A 80 14.97 -4.36 0.42
N ALA A 81 15.55 -3.27 -0.10
CA ALA A 81 17.00 -3.11 -0.23
C ALA A 81 17.73 -3.16 1.12
N GLN A 82 17.03 -2.82 2.22
CA GLN A 82 17.52 -2.94 3.59
C GLN A 82 17.16 -4.27 4.27
N GLY A 83 16.66 -5.25 3.51
CA GLY A 83 16.31 -6.58 4.02
C GLY A 83 14.95 -6.68 4.71
N LYS A 84 14.14 -5.62 4.68
CA LYS A 84 12.79 -5.61 5.29
C LYS A 84 11.78 -6.23 4.34
N ASN A 85 11.66 -7.55 4.36
CA ASN A 85 10.81 -8.32 3.44
C ASN A 85 9.42 -8.67 3.97
N ARG A 86 9.06 -8.19 5.15
CA ARG A 86 7.73 -8.28 5.75
C ARG A 86 7.27 -6.86 6.03
N GLN A 87 6.36 -6.36 5.21
CA GLN A 87 6.06 -4.92 5.18
C GLN A 87 4.60 -4.64 5.47
N ILE A 88 4.34 -3.61 6.26
CA ILE A 88 3.01 -3.06 6.49
C ILE A 88 2.94 -1.70 5.81
N VAL A 89 1.91 -1.52 5.01
CA VAL A 89 1.65 -0.31 4.25
C VAL A 89 0.23 0.16 4.56
N ARG A 90 0.09 1.44 4.91
CA ARG A 90 -1.19 2.13 5.05
C ARG A 90 -1.26 3.28 4.06
N ILE A 91 -2.32 3.33 3.29
CA ILE A 91 -2.57 4.32 2.26
C ILE A 91 -4.00 4.83 2.36
N LEU A 92 -4.21 6.05 1.86
CA LEU A 92 -5.54 6.53 1.51
C LEU A 92 -6.03 5.80 0.27
N LEU A 93 -7.34 5.77 0.06
CA LEU A 93 -7.94 5.07 -1.06
C LEU A 93 -8.54 6.04 -2.07
N PRO A 94 -8.40 5.73 -3.38
CA PRO A 94 -9.01 6.52 -4.43
C PRO A 94 -10.54 6.41 -4.36
N ARG A 95 -11.22 7.55 -4.46
CA ARG A 95 -12.66 7.64 -4.62
C ARG A 95 -13.03 8.79 -5.56
N SER A 96 -14.17 8.68 -6.22
CA SER A 96 -14.71 9.77 -7.05
C SER A 96 -15.00 11.02 -6.21
N SER A 97 -14.59 12.19 -6.68
CA SER A 97 -14.90 13.50 -6.09
C SER A 97 -16.41 13.82 -6.14
N ASP A 98 -17.12 13.33 -7.15
CA ASP A 98 -18.56 13.54 -7.35
C ASP A 98 -19.44 12.85 -6.29
N ASN A 99 -18.86 11.92 -5.52
CA ASN A 99 -19.57 11.12 -4.54
C ASN A 99 -19.31 11.59 -3.09
N ASP A 100 -19.23 12.91 -2.89
CA ASP A 100 -19.07 13.55 -1.59
C ASP A 100 -20.35 13.45 -0.71
N GLN A 101 -21.47 13.02 -1.28
CA GLN A 101 -22.73 12.85 -0.54
C GLN A 101 -22.82 11.48 0.15
N LEU A 102 -22.70 11.51 1.49
CA LEU A 102 -22.98 10.42 2.42
C LEU A 102 -24.26 9.63 2.05
N LEU A 103 -24.16 8.30 2.02
CA LEU A 103 -25.28 7.33 1.97
C LEU A 103 -26.13 7.26 0.68
N GLN A 104 -25.81 8.01 -0.38
CA GLN A 104 -26.69 8.07 -1.55
C GLN A 104 -26.34 7.12 -2.71
N TYR A 105 -25.09 6.67 -2.86
CA TYR A 105 -24.70 5.85 -4.01
C TYR A 105 -23.85 4.63 -3.66
N TYR A 106 -24.35 3.45 -4.04
CA TYR A 106 -23.51 2.30 -4.27
C TYR A 106 -22.67 2.58 -5.53
N GLU A 107 -21.35 2.68 -5.40
CA GLU A 107 -20.47 2.81 -6.57
C GLU A 107 -20.54 1.53 -7.41
N SER A 108 -21.25 1.58 -8.54
CA SER A 108 -21.35 0.47 -9.48
C SER A 108 -20.02 0.25 -10.23
N ASN A 109 -19.25 1.32 -10.45
CA ASN A 109 -18.00 1.29 -11.21
C ASN A 109 -16.96 2.25 -10.60
N VAL A 110 -16.05 1.75 -9.76
CA VAL A 110 -14.78 2.46 -9.44
C VAL A 110 -13.85 2.47 -10.68
N VAL A 111 -14.16 1.63 -11.67
CA VAL A 111 -13.39 1.49 -12.91
C VAL A 111 -14.29 1.85 -14.07
N SER A 112 -14.28 3.11 -14.50
CA SER A 112 -14.61 3.36 -15.91
C SER A 112 -13.49 2.73 -16.73
N SER A 113 -13.86 1.92 -17.72
CA SER A 113 -12.96 1.19 -18.61
C SER A 113 -12.00 2.09 -19.40
N ASP A 114 -12.23 3.41 -19.39
CA ASP A 114 -11.32 4.40 -19.93
C ASP A 114 -10.22 4.73 -18.93
N ARG A 115 -9.13 3.96 -19.00
CA ARG A 115 -7.85 4.24 -18.32
C ARG A 115 -7.30 5.66 -18.60
N THR A 116 -7.77 6.30 -19.67
CA THR A 116 -7.35 7.64 -20.12
C THR A 116 -8.19 8.79 -19.57
N ALA A 117 -9.37 8.54 -18.98
CA ALA A 117 -10.29 9.60 -18.55
C ALA A 117 -10.36 9.82 -17.02
N ASN A 118 -9.95 8.85 -16.19
CA ASN A 118 -10.30 8.83 -14.76
C ASN A 118 -9.20 9.27 -13.77
N ASN A 119 -8.07 9.81 -14.22
CA ASN A 119 -7.05 10.31 -13.28
C ASN A 119 -7.30 11.75 -12.81
N LEU A 120 -8.27 12.47 -13.38
CA LEU A 120 -8.45 13.90 -13.12
C LEU A 120 -9.41 14.22 -11.96
N ASP A 121 -10.21 13.25 -11.47
CA ASP A 121 -11.25 13.54 -10.47
C ASP A 121 -11.32 12.52 -9.32
N VAL A 122 -10.19 11.86 -9.04
CA VAL A 122 -10.09 10.93 -7.92
C VAL A 122 -9.44 11.63 -6.74
N LYS A 123 -10.16 11.71 -5.62
CA LYS A 123 -9.64 12.20 -4.34
C LYS A 123 -9.24 11.02 -3.46
N LEU A 124 -8.21 11.23 -2.63
CA LEU A 124 -7.71 10.25 -1.68
C LEU A 124 -8.43 10.39 -0.34
N PHE A 125 -9.04 9.30 0.14
CA PHE A 125 -9.83 9.28 1.38
C PHE A 125 -9.25 8.30 2.43
N PRO A 126 -9.40 8.60 3.73
CA PRO A 126 -9.06 7.68 4.81
C PRO A 126 -9.87 6.38 4.75
N THR A 127 -9.32 5.30 5.30
CA THR A 127 -9.97 3.98 5.37
C THR A 127 -10.62 3.70 6.72
N ASP A 128 -10.94 4.75 7.47
CA ASP A 128 -11.49 4.67 8.82
C ASP A 128 -13.03 4.72 8.79
N GLU A 129 -13.66 5.05 9.93
CA GLU A 129 -15.12 5.22 10.01
C GLU A 129 -15.69 6.34 9.14
N THR A 130 -14.85 7.21 8.57
CA THR A 130 -15.29 8.21 7.58
C THR A 130 -15.53 7.60 6.20
N TRP A 131 -15.07 6.36 5.96
CA TRP A 131 -15.37 5.64 4.74
C TRP A 131 -16.86 5.28 4.68
N GLN A 132 -17.53 5.81 3.66
CA GLN A 132 -18.99 5.76 3.56
C GLN A 132 -19.50 4.48 2.86
N GLY A 133 -18.58 3.71 2.28
CA GLY A 133 -18.90 2.48 1.58
C GLY A 133 -18.86 1.24 2.47
N GLY A 134 -19.51 0.16 2.01
CA GLY A 134 -19.33 -1.15 2.66
C GLY A 134 -17.90 -1.69 2.50
N ILE A 135 -17.55 -2.70 3.28
CA ILE A 135 -16.22 -3.33 3.24
C ILE A 135 -15.82 -3.81 1.83
N MET A 136 -16.79 -4.25 1.03
CA MET A 136 -16.54 -4.64 -0.37
C MET A 136 -16.20 -3.46 -1.30
N GLN A 137 -16.75 -2.27 -1.04
CA GLN A 137 -16.37 -1.08 -1.80
C GLN A 137 -14.99 -0.59 -1.39
N LEU A 138 -14.71 -0.62 -0.08
CA LEU A 138 -13.37 -0.36 0.46
C LEU A 138 -12.33 -1.29 -0.18
N TYR A 139 -12.64 -2.59 -0.26
CA TYR A 139 -11.78 -3.59 -0.90
C TYR A 139 -11.58 -3.34 -2.39
N ARG A 140 -12.61 -2.95 -3.13
CA ARG A 140 -12.48 -2.58 -4.56
C ARG A 140 -11.51 -1.42 -4.75
N ALA A 141 -11.59 -0.38 -3.93
CA ALA A 141 -10.65 0.74 -3.99
C ALA A 141 -9.23 0.32 -3.57
N ALA A 142 -9.10 -0.46 -2.49
CA ALA A 142 -7.83 -0.96 -1.98
C ALA A 142 -7.12 -1.92 -2.96
N SER A 143 -7.87 -2.82 -3.59
CA SER A 143 -7.33 -3.76 -4.58
C SER A 143 -6.86 -3.05 -5.84
N LEU A 144 -7.52 -1.97 -6.28
CA LEU A 144 -7.03 -1.14 -7.39
C LEU A 144 -5.70 -0.47 -7.04
N ALA A 145 -5.61 0.18 -5.87
CA ALA A 145 -4.38 0.80 -5.40
C ALA A 145 -3.25 -0.24 -5.22
N CYS A 146 -3.56 -1.41 -4.66
CA CYS A 146 -2.63 -2.54 -4.54
C CYS A 146 -2.04 -2.94 -5.89
N GLN A 147 -2.89 -3.14 -6.90
CA GLN A 147 -2.44 -3.55 -8.23
C GLN A 147 -1.49 -2.52 -8.84
N GLU A 148 -1.78 -1.21 -8.72
CA GLU A 148 -0.89 -0.16 -9.23
C GLU A 148 0.44 -0.09 -8.46
N ILE A 149 0.40 -0.22 -7.13
CA ILE A 149 1.61 -0.31 -6.29
C ILE A 149 2.47 -1.51 -6.71
N LEU A 150 1.88 -2.70 -6.84
CA LEU A 150 2.61 -3.92 -7.21
C LEU A 150 3.15 -3.84 -8.63
N ARG A 151 2.39 -3.31 -9.60
CA ARG A 151 2.87 -3.08 -10.97
C ARG A 151 4.09 -2.17 -10.98
N ARG A 152 4.06 -1.09 -10.20
CA ARG A 152 5.17 -0.14 -10.11
C ARG A 152 6.38 -0.75 -9.42
N TYR A 153 6.18 -1.36 -8.25
CA TYR A 153 7.22 -2.05 -7.49
C TYR A 153 7.96 -3.09 -8.34
N SER A 154 7.23 -3.97 -9.03
CA SER A 154 7.84 -5.05 -9.80
C SER A 154 8.55 -4.57 -11.08
N ARG A 155 8.09 -3.48 -11.72
CA ARG A 155 8.79 -2.88 -12.88
C ARG A 155 10.21 -2.47 -12.52
N ASN A 156 10.39 -1.91 -11.32
CA ASN A 156 11.69 -1.44 -10.84
C ASN A 156 12.60 -2.62 -10.43
N ALA A 157 12.03 -3.72 -9.94
CA ALA A 157 12.78 -4.89 -9.48
C ALA A 157 13.30 -5.83 -10.59
N SER A 158 12.55 -5.99 -11.70
CA SER A 158 12.77 -7.09 -12.68
C SER A 158 13.13 -6.64 -14.11
N GLY A 159 13.78 -5.48 -14.28
CA GLY A 159 14.23 -5.03 -15.61
C GLY A 159 13.12 -4.55 -16.55
N GLY A 160 12.00 -4.04 -16.00
CA GLY A 160 10.98 -3.30 -16.76
C GLY A 160 9.78 -4.11 -17.26
N VAL A 161 9.72 -5.44 -17.07
CA VAL A 161 8.53 -6.23 -17.44
C VAL A 161 7.44 -6.07 -16.38
N VAL A 162 6.23 -5.71 -16.81
CA VAL A 162 5.07 -5.61 -15.91
C VAL A 162 4.63 -7.02 -15.53
N PRO A 163 4.57 -7.37 -14.23
CA PRO A 163 4.19 -8.72 -13.83
C PRO A 163 2.72 -8.97 -14.15
N ARG A 164 2.38 -10.24 -14.35
CA ARG A 164 0.99 -10.66 -14.28
C ARG A 164 0.56 -10.63 -12.82
N LEU A 165 -0.62 -10.07 -12.55
CA LEU A 165 -1.22 -10.07 -11.22
C LEU A 165 -2.31 -11.14 -11.16
N GLN A 166 -2.30 -11.93 -10.09
CA GLN A 166 -3.33 -12.90 -9.80
C GLN A 166 -3.90 -12.61 -8.41
N GLU A 167 -5.22 -12.51 -8.33
CA GLU A 167 -5.94 -12.49 -7.06
C GLU A 167 -6.20 -13.94 -6.63
N ASP A 168 -5.82 -14.27 -5.40
CA ASP A 168 -6.24 -15.48 -4.71
C ASP A 168 -7.36 -15.14 -3.73
N ARG A 169 -8.55 -15.67 -4.04
CA ARG A 169 -9.78 -15.46 -3.27
C ARG A 169 -10.06 -16.58 -2.26
N SER A 170 -9.15 -17.55 -2.11
CA SER A 170 -9.35 -18.59 -1.09
C SER A 170 -9.30 -18.05 0.34
N LEU A 171 -8.84 -16.81 0.54
CA LEU A 171 -8.82 -16.14 1.85
C LEU A 171 -10.16 -15.50 2.23
N ASP A 172 -11.03 -15.25 1.25
CA ASP A 172 -12.37 -14.68 1.41
C ASP A 172 -13.33 -15.55 0.61
N GLU A 173 -13.51 -16.80 1.07
CA GLU A 173 -14.38 -17.78 0.41
C GLU A 173 -15.84 -17.30 0.35
N SER A 174 -16.23 -16.47 1.32
CA SER A 174 -17.55 -15.84 1.40
C SER A 174 -17.72 -14.74 0.34
N GLY A 175 -16.62 -14.10 -0.05
CA GLY A 175 -16.57 -12.96 -0.96
C GLY A 175 -17.20 -11.70 -0.38
N VAL A 176 -17.40 -11.64 0.95
CA VAL A 176 -18.04 -10.52 1.64
C VAL A 176 -17.18 -9.90 2.73
N ASP A 177 -16.03 -10.50 3.04
CA ASP A 177 -15.14 -10.02 4.10
C ASP A 177 -14.25 -8.88 3.62
N GLY A 178 -14.15 -8.70 2.29
CA GLY A 178 -13.40 -7.60 1.66
C GLY A 178 -11.91 -7.73 1.89
N ILE A 179 -11.42 -8.97 1.83
CA ILE A 179 -10.02 -9.33 2.01
C ILE A 179 -9.56 -10.02 0.72
N GLY A 180 -8.29 -9.85 0.36
CA GLY A 180 -7.73 -10.61 -0.76
C GLY A 180 -6.23 -10.74 -0.70
N LEU A 181 -5.71 -11.73 -1.41
CA LEU A 181 -4.28 -11.90 -1.63
C LEU A 181 -3.97 -11.65 -3.09
N TRP A 182 -3.11 -10.66 -3.34
CA TRP A 182 -2.57 -10.39 -4.66
C TRP A 182 -1.16 -10.96 -4.77
N ILE A 183 -0.94 -11.74 -5.83
CA ILE A 183 0.36 -12.36 -6.12
C ILE A 183 0.85 -11.82 -7.46
N THR A 184 2.08 -11.30 -7.48
CA THR A 184 2.76 -10.99 -8.73
C THR A 184 3.42 -12.25 -9.28
N GLN A 185 3.33 -12.47 -10.59
CA GLN A 185 4.12 -13.48 -11.30
C GLN A 185 5.26 -12.75 -12.01
N GLY A 186 6.42 -12.73 -11.36
CA GLY A 186 7.64 -12.11 -11.85
C GLY A 186 8.33 -12.95 -12.93
N ALA A 187 9.52 -12.51 -13.35
CA ALA A 187 10.34 -13.27 -14.29
C ALA A 187 10.84 -14.59 -13.68
N SER A 188 11.01 -14.62 -12.35
CA SER A 188 11.34 -15.82 -11.60
C SER A 188 10.60 -15.87 -10.26
N PRO A 189 10.40 -17.07 -9.65
CA PRO A 189 9.62 -17.19 -8.41
C PRO A 189 10.14 -16.38 -7.23
N LYS A 190 11.44 -16.06 -7.20
CA LYS A 190 12.05 -15.21 -6.16
C LYS A 190 11.65 -13.72 -6.27
N ASP A 191 11.14 -13.31 -7.43
CA ASP A 191 10.69 -11.95 -7.70
C ASP A 191 9.18 -11.79 -7.44
N ASP A 192 8.49 -12.89 -7.10
CA ASP A 192 7.08 -12.88 -6.74
C ASP A 192 6.87 -12.18 -5.39
N VAL A 193 5.85 -11.33 -5.34
CA VAL A 193 5.38 -10.62 -4.17
C VAL A 193 4.02 -11.15 -3.79
N SER A 194 3.80 -11.37 -2.49
CA SER A 194 2.48 -11.66 -1.93
C SER A 194 2.00 -10.44 -1.14
N CYS A 195 0.85 -9.88 -1.51
CA CYS A 195 0.27 -8.74 -0.82
C CYS A 195 -1.14 -9.04 -0.34
N PHE A 196 -1.32 -9.06 0.98
CA PHE A 196 -2.64 -9.16 1.60
C PHE A 196 -3.26 -7.76 1.61
N VAL A 197 -4.45 -7.65 1.05
CA VAL A 197 -5.21 -6.40 0.98
C VAL A 197 -6.32 -6.46 2.01
N GLN A 198 -6.31 -5.49 2.90
CA GLN A 198 -7.22 -5.37 4.04
C GLN A 198 -7.27 -6.59 4.98
N PRO A 199 -6.12 -7.23 5.30
CA PRO A 199 -6.16 -8.40 6.17
C PRO A 199 -6.77 -8.07 7.53
N SER A 200 -7.53 -9.02 8.06
CA SER A 200 -8.10 -9.00 9.39
C SER A 200 -7.36 -9.98 10.31
N GLN A 201 -7.73 -10.01 11.60
CA GLN A 201 -7.18 -10.96 12.56
C GLN A 201 -7.43 -12.42 12.16
N GLU A 202 -8.49 -12.68 11.41
CA GLU A 202 -8.87 -14.04 10.96
C GLU A 202 -7.88 -14.58 9.91
N THR A 203 -7.20 -13.69 9.20
CA THR A 203 -6.23 -14.05 8.16
C THR A 203 -4.79 -14.23 8.66
N VAL A 204 -4.51 -14.01 9.94
CA VAL A 204 -3.14 -14.05 10.49
C VAL A 204 -2.49 -15.42 10.28
N SER A 205 -3.23 -16.52 10.43
CA SER A 205 -2.69 -17.86 10.19
C SER A 205 -2.33 -18.09 8.72
N ALA A 206 -3.07 -17.50 7.77
CA ALA A 206 -2.72 -17.54 6.36
C ALA A 206 -1.49 -16.67 6.06
N ILE A 207 -1.39 -15.50 6.68
CA ILE A 207 -0.22 -14.61 6.61
C ILE A 207 1.04 -15.34 7.08
N GLU A 208 0.98 -16.04 8.21
CA GLU A 208 2.09 -16.86 8.71
C GLU A 208 2.49 -17.95 7.73
N SER A 209 1.53 -18.72 7.23
CA SER A 209 1.78 -19.81 6.28
C SER A 209 2.49 -19.29 5.03
N ILE A 210 1.97 -18.23 4.43
CA ILE A 210 2.54 -17.61 3.23
C ILE A 210 3.90 -16.97 3.54
N SER A 211 4.04 -16.31 4.69
CA SER A 211 5.32 -15.71 5.11
C SER A 211 6.41 -16.75 5.30
N ASN A 212 6.09 -17.92 5.87
CA ASN A 212 7.06 -19.01 6.04
C ASN A 212 7.45 -19.63 4.69
N GLN A 213 6.49 -19.79 3.77
CA GLN A 213 6.76 -20.27 2.41
C GLN A 213 7.47 -19.23 1.52
N ALA A 214 7.32 -17.94 1.82
CA ALA A 214 7.92 -16.85 1.06
C ALA A 214 9.45 -16.84 1.19
N GLY A 215 9.99 -17.24 2.35
CA GLY A 215 11.42 -17.13 2.63
C GLY A 215 11.88 -15.68 2.51
N SER A 216 12.83 -15.39 1.61
CA SER A 216 13.32 -14.03 1.39
C SER A 216 12.38 -13.13 0.58
N ARG A 217 11.36 -13.70 -0.09
CA ARG A 217 10.42 -12.95 -0.94
C ARG A 217 9.59 -11.96 -0.12
N LEU A 218 9.16 -10.87 -0.76
CA LEU A 218 8.36 -9.84 -0.10
C LEU A 218 6.94 -10.37 0.20
N VAL A 219 6.54 -10.23 1.46
CA VAL A 219 5.14 -10.33 1.88
C VAL A 219 4.71 -8.99 2.45
N ALA A 220 3.68 -8.39 1.88
CA ALA A 220 3.18 -7.08 2.27
C ALA A 220 1.74 -7.16 2.81
N LEU A 221 1.41 -6.31 3.77
CA LEU A 221 0.06 -6.10 4.29
C LEU A 221 -0.37 -4.68 3.93
N LEU A 222 -1.36 -4.55 3.06
CA LEU A 222 -1.91 -3.25 2.64
C LEU A 222 -3.20 -2.97 3.40
N ASN A 223 -3.26 -1.83 4.07
CA ASN A 223 -4.43 -1.34 4.83
C ASN A 223 -5.04 -2.38 5.80
N PRO A 224 -4.22 -3.02 6.67
CA PRO A 224 -4.75 -3.99 7.63
C PRO A 224 -5.84 -3.39 8.52
N GLN A 225 -6.90 -4.18 8.77
CA GLN A 225 -8.14 -3.73 9.41
C GLN A 225 -8.08 -3.66 10.94
N TRP A 226 -7.00 -4.15 11.56
CA TRP A 226 -6.81 -3.88 12.98
C TRP A 226 -6.50 -2.39 13.16
N ARG A 227 -7.32 -1.75 14.00
CA ARG A 227 -7.04 -0.41 14.53
C ARG A 227 -5.67 -0.45 15.20
N ILE A 228 -4.79 0.48 14.84
CA ILE A 228 -3.68 0.87 15.73
C ILE A 228 -4.41 1.49 16.93
N VAL A 229 -4.51 0.75 18.03
CA VAL A 229 -5.36 1.13 19.16
C VAL A 229 -4.84 2.46 19.70
N ASP A 230 -5.68 3.49 19.66
CA ASP A 230 -5.33 4.84 20.10
C ASP A 230 -4.88 4.89 21.57
N ASP A 231 -3.68 5.43 21.74
CA ASP A 231 -3.06 6.23 22.80
C ASP A 231 -3.27 5.96 24.30
N ALA A 232 -4.43 5.48 24.76
CA ALA A 232 -4.65 5.30 26.20
C ALA A 232 -4.24 3.91 26.69
N LEU A 233 -4.67 2.88 25.95
CA LEU A 233 -4.38 1.49 26.28
C LEU A 233 -2.97 1.07 25.81
N ASP A 234 -2.44 1.73 24.78
CA ASP A 234 -1.09 1.44 24.27
C ASP A 234 0.02 2.11 25.11
N LYS A 235 -0.23 3.31 25.66
CA LYS A 235 0.62 3.87 26.72
C LYS A 235 0.57 3.03 28.01
N ALA A 236 -0.60 2.48 28.34
CA ALA A 236 -0.75 1.58 29.49
C ALA A 236 -0.13 0.19 29.25
N SER A 237 -0.15 -0.34 28.02
CA SER A 237 0.44 -1.64 27.66
C SER A 237 1.97 -1.60 27.62
N ARG A 238 2.56 -0.43 27.29
CA ARG A 238 4.00 -0.16 27.34
C ARG A 238 4.53 0.19 28.74
N SER A 239 3.66 0.40 29.72
CA SER A 239 4.09 0.54 31.11
C SER A 239 4.55 -0.82 31.64
N GLU A 240 5.84 -0.93 31.98
CA GLU A 240 6.43 -2.14 32.58
C GLU A 240 5.78 -2.45 33.93
N GLY A 241 4.73 -3.27 33.90
CA GLY A 241 4.00 -3.70 35.09
C GLY A 241 3.06 -4.86 34.78
N ALA A 242 2.63 -5.58 35.82
CA ALA A 242 1.71 -6.72 35.69
C ALA A 242 0.40 -6.37 34.96
N PHE A 243 0.03 -5.08 34.91
CA PHE A 243 -1.15 -4.56 34.23
C PHE A 243 -0.98 -4.46 32.70
N GLY A 244 0.22 -4.14 32.19
CA GLY A 244 0.50 -4.09 30.74
C GLY A 244 0.46 -5.46 30.07
N LYS A 245 0.88 -6.51 30.79
CA LYS A 245 0.72 -7.92 30.40
C LYS A 245 -0.73 -8.41 30.46
N PHE A 246 -1.57 -7.78 31.27
CA PHE A 246 -3.00 -8.14 31.40
C PHE A 246 -3.87 -7.43 30.35
N ALA A 247 -3.53 -6.18 30.00
CA ALA A 247 -4.20 -5.43 28.93
C ALA A 247 -3.97 -6.02 27.52
N SER A 248 -2.75 -6.52 27.26
CA SER A 248 -2.43 -7.26 26.03
C SER A 248 -3.06 -8.66 25.98
N PHE A 249 -3.38 -9.25 27.14
CA PHE A 249 -4.05 -10.55 27.26
C PHE A 249 -5.59 -10.45 27.12
N LEU A 250 -6.21 -9.34 27.55
CA LEU A 250 -7.67 -9.15 27.49
C LEU A 250 -8.17 -8.56 26.17
N GLY A 251 -7.33 -7.86 25.40
CA GLY A 251 -7.68 -7.42 24.06
C GLY A 251 -7.23 -8.46 23.02
N GLY A 252 -8.16 -9.26 22.48
CA GLY A 252 -7.87 -10.34 21.50
C GLY A 252 -7.02 -9.95 20.27
N LYS A 253 -6.77 -8.65 20.04
CA LYS A 253 -5.89 -8.10 19.01
C LYS A 253 -4.40 -8.23 19.31
N GLY A 254 -3.99 -8.24 20.58
CA GLY A 254 -2.58 -8.23 20.99
C GLY A 254 -1.82 -9.47 20.51
N GLY A 255 -2.46 -10.64 20.54
CA GLY A 255 -1.88 -11.88 20.02
C GLY A 255 -1.60 -11.84 18.52
N SER A 256 -2.50 -11.24 17.74
CA SER A 256 -2.33 -11.11 16.28
C SER A 256 -1.16 -10.19 15.93
N LEU A 257 -1.07 -9.02 16.58
CA LEU A 257 0.02 -8.07 16.35
C LEU A 257 1.38 -8.65 16.74
N ARG A 258 1.44 -9.32 17.89
CA ARG A 258 2.65 -9.99 18.35
C ARG A 258 3.13 -11.06 17.35
N ARG A 259 2.21 -11.87 16.81
CA ARG A 259 2.54 -12.88 15.78
C ARG A 259 3.14 -12.24 14.53
N LEU A 260 2.59 -11.11 14.09
CA LEU A 260 3.13 -10.37 12.94
C LEU A 260 4.51 -9.76 13.23
N GLU A 261 4.72 -9.24 14.44
CA GLU A 261 6.02 -8.76 14.91
C GLU A 261 7.05 -9.89 14.97
N GLU A 262 6.68 -11.07 15.48
CA GLU A 262 7.53 -12.28 15.51
C GLU A 262 7.91 -12.77 14.10
N LEU A 263 7.07 -12.53 13.09
CA LEU A 263 7.39 -12.75 11.68
C LEU A 263 8.29 -11.65 11.08
N GLY A 264 8.52 -10.55 11.79
CA GLY A 264 9.34 -9.42 11.33
C GLY A 264 8.58 -8.38 10.50
N PHE A 265 7.24 -8.33 10.58
CA PHE A 265 6.48 -7.28 9.87
C PHE A 265 6.79 -5.89 10.43
N GLU A 266 7.29 -5.01 9.58
CA GLU A 266 7.58 -3.62 9.93
C GLU A 266 6.71 -2.65 9.13
N THR A 267 6.39 -1.52 9.73
CA THR A 267 5.69 -0.44 9.03
C THR A 267 6.65 0.25 8.08
N VAL A 268 6.34 0.21 6.78
CA VAL A 268 7.20 0.76 5.72
C VAL A 268 6.73 2.11 5.23
N PHE A 269 5.41 2.26 5.08
CA PHE A 269 4.79 3.48 4.64
C PHE A 269 3.42 3.64 5.29
N VAL A 270 3.14 4.83 5.80
CA VAL A 270 1.83 5.20 6.33
C VAL A 270 1.44 6.54 5.74
N LEU A 271 0.25 6.60 5.20
CA LEU A 271 -0.48 7.82 4.89
C LEU A 271 -1.87 7.69 5.49
N GLU A 272 -2.13 8.48 6.52
CA GLU A 272 -3.40 8.52 7.24
C GLU A 272 -3.93 9.95 7.24
N GLY A 273 -5.25 10.10 7.40
CA GLY A 273 -5.89 11.40 7.50
C GLY A 273 -7.06 11.36 8.45
N TYR A 274 -7.28 12.46 9.16
CA TYR A 274 -8.40 12.65 10.10
C TYR A 274 -8.68 14.15 10.27
N VAL A 275 -9.74 14.49 11.00
CA VAL A 275 -10.11 15.89 11.27
C VAL A 275 -9.55 16.34 12.61
N CYS A 276 -8.84 17.45 12.62
CA CYS A 276 -8.38 18.13 13.84
C CYS A 276 -8.68 19.63 13.74
N ARG A 277 -9.17 20.26 14.82
CA ARG A 277 -9.59 21.68 14.81
C ARG A 277 -10.60 22.03 13.71
N GLY A 278 -11.38 21.04 13.26
CA GLY A 278 -12.35 21.16 12.16
C GLY A 278 -11.74 21.18 10.76
N GLY A 279 -10.41 21.11 10.62
CA GLY A 279 -9.71 20.99 9.33
C GLY A 279 -9.19 19.57 9.09
N ASN A 280 -8.94 19.24 7.82
CA ASN A 280 -8.32 17.96 7.46
C ASN A 280 -6.83 18.00 7.78
N VAL A 281 -6.36 16.97 8.48
CA VAL A 281 -4.94 16.73 8.75
C VAL A 281 -4.56 15.41 8.11
N ARG A 282 -3.34 15.36 7.57
CA ARG A 282 -2.71 14.12 7.15
C ARG A 282 -1.41 13.91 7.89
N ILE A 283 -1.14 12.65 8.21
CA ILE A 283 0.15 12.22 8.74
C ILE A 283 0.78 11.24 7.76
N VAL A 284 2.08 11.39 7.55
CA VAL A 284 2.85 10.52 6.66
C VAL A 284 4.09 10.03 7.38
N HIS A 285 4.43 8.77 7.16
CA HIS A 285 5.63 8.15 7.68
C HIS A 285 6.21 7.17 6.66
N ARG A 286 7.53 7.17 6.56
CA ARG A 286 8.33 6.19 5.85
C ARG A 286 9.33 5.58 6.83
N PHE A 287 9.65 4.29 6.67
CA PHE A 287 10.46 3.52 7.64
C PHE A 287 11.82 4.12 8.04
N ASP A 288 12.39 5.01 7.22
CA ASP A 288 13.69 5.66 7.42
C ASP A 288 13.56 7.16 7.78
N SER A 289 12.34 7.60 8.06
CA SER A 289 11.96 8.98 8.35
C SER A 289 11.18 9.10 9.65
N GLU A 290 11.15 10.31 10.20
CA GLU A 290 10.21 10.67 11.26
C GLU A 290 8.80 10.81 10.69
N TRP A 291 7.80 10.73 11.56
CA TRP A 291 6.44 11.10 11.20
C TRP A 291 6.37 12.58 10.86
N ALA A 292 5.66 12.92 9.80
CA ALA A 292 5.40 14.31 9.42
C ALA A 292 3.90 14.58 9.38
N VAL A 293 3.51 15.75 9.88
CA VAL A 293 2.11 16.17 10.04
C VAL A 293 1.85 17.35 9.11
N PHE A 294 0.72 17.31 8.41
CA PHE A 294 0.32 18.29 7.43
C PHE A 294 -1.14 18.72 7.64
N ALA A 295 -1.42 20.01 7.49
CA ALA A 295 -2.78 20.57 7.50
C ALA A 295 -3.20 20.92 6.07
N GLU A 296 -4.43 20.56 5.70
CA GLU A 296 -5.02 20.98 4.43
C GLU A 296 -5.30 22.49 4.45
N ASN A 297 -4.99 23.18 3.34
CA ASN A 297 -5.31 24.59 3.18
C ASN A 297 -6.83 24.81 3.05
N ASP A 298 -7.29 26.07 3.21
CA ASP A 298 -8.74 26.34 3.19
C ASP A 298 -9.36 26.20 1.79
N ALA A 299 -8.53 26.10 0.74
CA ALA A 299 -8.96 25.80 -0.62
C ALA A 299 -9.14 24.30 -0.88
N GLY A 300 -8.69 23.41 0.02
CA GLY A 300 -8.74 21.96 -0.17
C GLY A 300 -7.85 21.44 -1.30
N THR A 301 -6.81 22.20 -1.68
CA THR A 301 -5.96 21.94 -2.85
C THR A 301 -4.54 21.54 -2.49
N ASP A 302 -4.08 21.88 -1.28
CA ASP A 302 -2.69 21.66 -0.87
C ASP A 302 -2.59 21.39 0.64
N TYR A 303 -1.43 20.92 1.07
CA TYR A 303 -1.11 20.52 2.42
C TYR A 303 0.17 21.20 2.91
N ILE A 304 0.06 21.90 4.04
CA ILE A 304 1.18 22.64 4.66
C ILE A 304 1.74 21.79 5.79
N ARG A 305 3.06 21.56 5.81
CA ARG A 305 3.72 20.84 6.91
C ARG A 305 3.67 21.67 8.19
N VAL A 306 3.10 21.08 9.25
CA VAL A 306 2.94 21.75 10.55
C VAL A 306 3.94 21.26 11.59
N GLY A 307 4.40 20.02 11.48
CA GLY A 307 5.37 19.46 12.40
C GLY A 307 5.79 18.03 12.05
N GLY A 308 6.40 17.36 13.02
CA GLY A 308 6.83 15.97 12.90
C GLY A 308 7.45 15.44 14.19
N MET A 309 7.49 14.13 14.35
CA MET A 309 8.00 13.45 15.55
C MET A 309 8.62 12.07 15.20
N PRO A 310 9.58 11.58 15.99
CA PRO A 310 10.12 10.23 15.81
C PRO A 310 9.07 9.12 15.94
N GLU A 311 8.11 9.30 16.84
CA GLU A 311 7.00 8.37 17.07
C GLU A 311 5.70 8.85 16.41
N ARG A 312 4.73 7.95 16.23
CA ARG A 312 3.42 8.30 15.65
C ARG A 312 2.75 9.36 16.53
N PRO A 313 2.43 10.55 15.99
CA PRO A 313 1.85 11.63 16.77
C PRO A 313 0.43 11.27 17.20
N SER A 314 0.11 11.53 18.47
CA SER A 314 -1.26 11.46 18.97
C SER A 314 -2.10 12.62 18.44
N TYR A 315 -3.42 12.54 18.62
CA TYR A 315 -4.31 13.67 18.33
C TYR A 315 -3.87 14.93 19.10
N GLN A 316 -3.47 14.80 20.36
CA GLN A 316 -3.05 15.94 21.19
C GLN A 316 -1.73 16.55 20.70
N ASP A 317 -0.80 15.72 20.22
CA ASP A 317 0.46 16.21 19.64
C ASP A 317 0.18 17.03 18.36
N VAL A 318 -0.72 16.53 17.51
CA VAL A 318 -1.14 17.25 16.30
C VAL A 318 -1.87 18.55 16.63
N ASP A 319 -2.81 18.54 17.57
CA ASP A 319 -3.52 19.75 18.00
C ASP A 319 -2.55 20.84 18.47
N LYS A 320 -1.52 20.44 19.23
CA LYS A 320 -0.45 21.33 19.69
C LYS A 320 0.40 21.86 18.54
N MET A 321 0.79 21.02 17.58
CA MET A 321 1.55 21.47 16.40
C MET A 321 0.77 22.50 15.57
N LEU A 322 -0.55 22.31 15.42
CA LEU A 322 -1.41 23.28 14.76
C LEU A 322 -1.43 24.62 15.51
N GLU A 323 -1.56 24.59 16.83
CA GLU A 323 -1.54 25.78 17.68
C GLU A 323 -0.21 26.53 17.60
N GLU A 324 0.92 25.82 17.68
CA GLU A 324 2.27 26.38 17.58
C GLU A 324 2.51 27.03 16.20
N LYS A 325 1.82 26.56 15.15
CA LYS A 325 1.82 27.17 13.81
C LYS A 325 0.81 28.30 13.62
N GLY A 326 0.05 28.66 14.65
CA GLY A 326 -1.00 29.68 14.57
C GLY A 326 -2.23 29.25 13.77
N ILE A 327 -2.41 27.94 13.56
CA ILE A 327 -3.57 27.40 12.84
C ILE A 327 -4.74 27.31 13.82
N THR A 328 -5.71 28.20 13.62
CA THR A 328 -6.92 28.29 14.45
C THR A 328 -7.98 27.25 14.05
N LEU A 329 -9.16 27.30 14.66
CA LEU A 329 -10.29 26.44 14.29
C LEU A 329 -10.80 26.80 12.88
N LYS A 330 -11.13 25.79 12.06
CA LYS A 330 -11.61 25.99 10.68
C LYS A 330 -12.79 26.95 10.60
N TYR A 331 -13.78 26.81 11.49
CA TYR A 331 -14.95 27.71 11.48
C TYR A 331 -14.55 29.18 11.65
N ALA A 332 -13.53 29.49 12.45
CA ALA A 332 -13.09 30.86 12.69
C ALA A 332 -12.43 31.44 11.43
N ARG A 333 -11.69 30.62 10.67
CA ARG A 333 -11.13 31.02 9.37
C ARG A 333 -12.22 31.19 8.31
N ASP A 334 -13.19 30.29 8.28
CA ASP A 334 -14.31 30.31 7.32
C ASP A 334 -15.15 31.60 7.43
N ILE A 335 -15.36 32.11 8.66
CA ILE A 335 -16.13 33.34 8.90
C ILE A 335 -15.26 34.60 9.03
N GLY A 336 -13.94 34.51 8.77
CA GLY A 336 -13.02 35.65 8.77
C GLY A 336 -12.61 36.18 10.15
N LEU A 337 -12.80 35.40 11.22
CA LEU A 337 -12.27 35.71 12.56
C LEU A 337 -10.79 35.33 12.73
N ALA A 338 -10.22 34.61 11.77
CA ALA A 338 -8.80 34.27 11.72
C ALA A 338 -8.27 34.25 10.27
N PRO A 339 -6.95 34.39 10.06
CA PRO A 339 -6.34 34.29 8.72
C PRO A 339 -6.61 32.93 8.07
N LYS A 340 -6.76 32.92 6.74
CA LYS A 340 -6.82 31.68 5.96
C LYS A 340 -5.46 31.00 5.85
N LEU A 341 -5.48 29.68 5.70
CA LEU A 341 -4.32 28.82 5.44
C LEU A 341 -3.91 28.81 3.97
#